data_AF-A0A9E1N9H8-F1
#
_entry.id   AF-A0A9E1N9H8-F1
#
_cell.length_a   1.000
_cell.length_b   1.000
_cell.length_c   1.000
_cell.angle_alpha   90.00
_cell.angle_beta   90.00
_cell.angle_gamma   90.00
#
_symmetry.space_group_name_H-M   'P 1'
#
loop_
_entity.id
_entity.type
_entity.pdbx_description
1 polymer ?
#
loop_
_entity_poly.entity_id
_entity_poly.type
_entity_poly.pdbx_seq_one_letter_code
_entity_poly.pdbx_strand_id
1 'polypeptide(L)'
;PGQALCFRRWEPGDAMTTSTFGVSEPLASAAAVTPDVVATPFLAYNAQGFRLGYGGGYYDRTLRALRQSVPGLLAVGLGYAAQDMAALPYDDHDEALDWLVNERGAQQFPRQR
;
A
#
# COMPACT_ATOMS: atom_id res chain seq x y z
N PRO A 1 -2.37 -16.15 -11.01
CA PRO A 1 -1.61 -15.72 -9.80
C PRO A 1 -1.25 -14.23 -9.93
N GLY A 2 -1.61 -13.41 -8.94
CA GLY A 2 -1.88 -11.97 -9.11
C GLY A 2 -0.66 -11.14 -9.51
N GLN A 3 -0.82 -10.22 -10.46
CA GLN A 3 0.20 -9.24 -10.84
C GLN A 3 0.33 -8.13 -9.76
N ALA A 4 1.41 -7.34 -9.86
CA ALA A 4 1.50 -6.07 -9.14
C ALA A 4 0.40 -5.10 -9.62
N LEU A 5 0.06 -4.11 -8.80
CA LEU A 5 -0.90 -3.08 -9.15
C LEU A 5 -0.34 -2.19 -10.28
N CYS A 6 -1.22 -1.79 -11.20
CA CYS A 6 -0.93 -0.77 -12.19
C CYS A 6 -1.65 0.52 -11.77
N PHE A 7 -0.89 1.52 -11.34
CA PHE A 7 -1.47 2.81 -10.96
C PHE A 7 -1.84 3.62 -12.20
N ARG A 8 -3.00 4.28 -12.13
CA ARG A 8 -3.49 5.13 -13.21
C ARG A 8 -3.92 6.48 -12.66
N ARG A 9 -3.72 7.52 -13.46
CA ARG A 9 -4.15 8.89 -13.14
C ARG A 9 -5.67 8.91 -12.96
N TRP A 10 -6.12 9.60 -11.92
CA TRP A 10 -7.52 9.85 -11.64
C TRP A 10 -7.69 11.25 -11.07
N GLU A 11 -8.73 11.93 -11.51
CA GLU A 11 -9.18 13.22 -11.01
C GLU A 11 -10.67 13.16 -10.64
N PRO A 12 -11.14 13.99 -9.67
CA PRO A 12 -12.55 14.03 -9.32
C PRO A 12 -13.44 14.30 -10.54
N GLY A 13 -14.38 13.39 -10.81
CA GLY A 13 -15.27 13.45 -11.97
C GLY A 13 -14.86 12.53 -13.12
N ASP A 14 -13.66 11.95 -13.10
CA ASP A 14 -13.27 10.94 -14.08
C ASP A 14 -14.18 9.71 -14.01
N ALA A 15 -14.48 9.17 -15.19
CA ALA A 15 -15.18 7.89 -15.29
C ALA A 15 -14.36 6.77 -14.64
N MET A 16 -15.06 5.89 -13.93
CA MET A 16 -14.47 4.73 -13.25
C MET A 16 -15.27 3.48 -13.59
N THR A 17 -14.68 2.32 -13.35
CA THR A 17 -15.34 1.03 -13.48
C THR A 17 -15.32 0.29 -12.16
N THR A 18 -16.17 -0.72 -12.01
CA THR A 18 -16.20 -1.56 -10.82
C THR A 18 -15.27 -2.74 -11.01
N SER A 19 -14.27 -2.86 -10.14
CA SER A 19 -13.33 -4.00 -10.12
C SER A 19 -14.04 -5.32 -9.75
N THR A 20 -13.33 -6.44 -9.90
CA THR A 20 -13.80 -7.76 -9.44
C THR A 20 -14.09 -7.81 -7.94
N PHE A 21 -13.52 -6.90 -7.14
CA PHE A 21 -13.78 -6.80 -5.70
C PHE A 21 -14.89 -5.82 -5.34
N GLY A 22 -15.63 -5.27 -6.32
CA GLY A 22 -16.73 -4.35 -6.07
C GLY A 22 -16.30 -2.92 -5.72
N VAL A 23 -15.00 -2.61 -5.78
CA VAL A 23 -14.46 -1.26 -5.56
C VAL A 23 -14.26 -0.54 -6.88
N SER A 24 -14.47 0.78 -6.86
CA SER A 24 -14.27 1.67 -8.01
C SER A 24 -12.79 1.76 -8.36
N GLU A 25 -12.44 1.61 -9.63
CA GLU A 25 -11.09 1.76 -10.15
C GLU A 25 -11.06 2.62 -11.43
N PRO A 26 -9.96 3.36 -11.69
CA PRO A 26 -9.81 4.10 -12.93
C PRO A 26 -9.93 3.19 -14.16
N LEU A 27 -10.44 3.72 -15.28
CA LEU A 27 -10.53 2.95 -16.52
C LEU A 27 -9.15 2.47 -16.98
N ALA A 28 -9.11 1.30 -17.63
CA ALA A 28 -7.89 0.77 -18.22
C ALA A 28 -7.31 1.64 -19.36
N SER A 29 -8.07 2.62 -19.86
CA SER A 29 -7.62 3.64 -20.81
C SER A 29 -6.97 4.86 -20.15
N ALA A 30 -7.14 5.06 -18.84
CA ALA A 30 -6.51 6.16 -18.11
C ALA A 30 -4.99 6.01 -18.12
N ALA A 31 -4.25 7.13 -18.14
CA ALA A 31 -2.80 7.12 -18.23
C ALA A 31 -2.17 6.35 -17.05
N ALA A 32 -1.29 5.39 -17.35
CA ALA A 32 -0.50 4.72 -16.33
C ALA A 32 0.49 5.72 -15.71
N VAL A 33 0.68 5.64 -14.39
CA VAL A 33 1.58 6.51 -13.63
C VAL A 33 2.43 5.70 -12.66
N THR A 34 3.60 6.24 -12.32
CA THR A 34 4.49 5.69 -11.30
C THR A 34 4.47 6.62 -10.10
N PRO A 35 3.98 6.18 -8.92
CA PRO A 35 3.89 7.05 -7.76
C PRO A 35 5.20 7.12 -6.98
N ASP A 36 5.49 8.27 -6.38
CA ASP A 36 6.56 8.43 -5.37
C ASP A 36 6.10 8.01 -3.96
N VAL A 37 4.78 8.01 -3.73
CA VAL A 37 4.16 7.67 -2.44
C VAL A 37 2.98 6.72 -2.68
N VAL A 38 2.94 5.62 -1.94
CA VAL A 38 1.84 4.65 -1.98
C VAL A 38 1.14 4.62 -0.63
N ALA A 39 -0.09 5.14 -0.59
CA ALA A 39 -0.99 4.97 0.54
C ALA A 39 -1.50 3.52 0.56
N THR A 40 -1.22 2.79 1.63
CA THR A 40 -1.48 1.36 1.73
C THR A 40 -2.49 1.07 2.85
N PRO A 41 -3.66 0.48 2.53
CA PRO A 41 -4.61 0.02 3.54
C PRO A 41 -4.16 -1.32 4.13
N PHE A 42 -4.62 -1.61 5.36
CA PHE A 42 -4.31 -2.85 6.09
C PHE A 42 -5.39 -3.15 7.12
N LEU A 43 -5.41 -4.39 7.62
CA LEU A 43 -6.25 -4.85 8.72
C LEU A 43 -5.57 -4.64 10.08
N ALA A 44 -4.26 -4.84 10.14
CA ALA A 44 -3.44 -4.62 11.33
C ALA A 44 -2.01 -4.21 10.93
N TYR A 45 -1.27 -3.58 11.85
CA TYR A 45 0.15 -3.28 11.71
C TYR A 45 0.89 -3.55 13.03
N ASN A 46 2.22 -3.64 12.98
CA ASN A 46 3.07 -3.77 14.16
C ASN A 46 4.11 -2.64 14.26
N ALA A 47 4.85 -2.61 15.37
CA ALA A 47 5.87 -1.60 15.65
C ALA A 47 7.04 -1.60 14.66
N GLN A 48 7.23 -2.67 13.89
CA GLN A 48 8.24 -2.78 12.83
C GLN A 48 7.75 -2.28 11.47
N GLY A 49 6.48 -1.90 11.34
CA GLY A 49 5.89 -1.42 10.09
C GLY A 49 5.38 -2.54 9.16
N PHE A 50 5.40 -3.81 9.60
CA PHE A 50 4.73 -4.88 8.87
C PHE A 50 3.22 -4.76 9.06
N ARG A 51 2.48 -5.22 8.04
CA ARG A 51 1.03 -5.07 7.98
C ARG A 51 0.37 -6.37 7.56
N LEU A 52 -0.82 -6.63 8.09
CA LEU A 52 -1.69 -7.70 7.64
C LEU A 52 -2.67 -7.14 6.60
N GLY A 53 -2.60 -7.63 5.37
CA GLY A 53 -3.56 -7.30 4.31
C GLY A 53 -4.72 -8.29 4.21
N TYR A 54 -5.49 -8.19 3.12
CA TYR A 54 -6.62 -9.08 2.82
C TYR A 54 -6.21 -10.41 2.14
N GLY A 55 -4.93 -10.78 2.17
CA GLY A 55 -4.43 -12.08 1.68
C GLY A 55 -4.07 -12.18 0.19
N GLY A 56 -4.24 -11.13 -0.62
CA GLY A 56 -3.90 -11.15 -2.06
C GLY A 56 -2.43 -10.85 -2.41
N GLY A 57 -1.65 -10.33 -1.45
CA GLY A 57 -0.24 -9.93 -1.64
C GLY A 57 0.00 -8.87 -2.72
N TYR A 58 -1.04 -8.14 -3.14
CA TYR A 58 -0.95 -7.14 -4.21
C TYR A 58 0.02 -6.02 -3.85
N TYR A 59 -0.08 -5.50 -2.63
CA TYR A 59 0.78 -4.40 -2.18
C TYR A 59 2.23 -4.85 -1.99
N ASP A 60 2.51 -6.04 -1.46
CA ASP A 60 3.90 -6.50 -1.28
C ASP A 60 4.64 -6.65 -2.61
N ARG A 61 3.99 -7.26 -3.62
CA ARG A 61 4.56 -7.32 -4.97
C ARG A 61 4.73 -5.94 -5.61
N THR A 62 3.78 -5.04 -5.37
CA THR A 62 3.80 -3.67 -5.91
C THR A 62 4.91 -2.84 -5.29
N LEU A 63 5.01 -2.84 -3.96
CA LEU A 63 6.02 -2.09 -3.21
C LEU A 63 7.42 -2.61 -3.54
N ARG A 64 7.61 -3.93 -3.64
CA ARG A 64 8.89 -4.50 -4.09
C ARG A 64 9.31 -4.00 -5.47
N ALA A 65 8.41 -4.06 -6.45
CA ALA A 65 8.69 -3.62 -7.81
C ALA A 65 8.95 -2.10 -7.90
N LEU A 66 8.18 -1.30 -7.15
CA LEU A 66 8.37 0.15 -7.11
C LEU A 66 9.67 0.53 -6.40
N ARG A 67 10.03 -0.10 -5.28
CA ARG A 67 11.30 0.16 -4.57
C ARG A 67 12.52 -0.08 -5.44
N GLN A 68 12.44 -1.02 -6.38
CA GLN A 68 13.52 -1.29 -7.34
C GLN A 68 13.63 -0.23 -8.45
N SER A 69 12.54 0.47 -8.77
CA SER A 69 12.45 1.38 -9.93
C SER A 69 12.35 2.86 -9.55
N VAL A 70 11.93 3.17 -8.32
CA VAL A 70 11.67 4.51 -7.81
C VAL A 70 12.54 4.75 -6.57
N PRO A 71 13.74 5.35 -6.74
CA PRO A 71 14.58 5.71 -5.62
C PRO A 71 13.85 6.63 -4.65
N GLY A 72 13.72 6.21 -3.40
CA GLY A 72 13.06 7.01 -2.36
C GLY A 72 11.55 6.87 -2.27
N LEU A 73 10.94 5.87 -2.93
CA LEU A 73 9.53 5.51 -2.74
C LEU A 73 9.16 5.47 -1.26
N LEU A 74 8.03 6.08 -0.90
CA LEU A 74 7.46 5.98 0.45
C LEU A 74 6.23 5.07 0.46
N ALA A 75 6.31 3.97 1.22
CA ALA A 75 5.14 3.18 1.58
C ALA A 75 4.51 3.76 2.86
N VAL A 76 3.31 4.33 2.74
CA VAL A 76 2.62 4.99 3.86
C VAL A 76 1.37 4.19 4.22
N GLY A 77 1.33 3.62 5.41
CA GLY A 77 0.12 3.04 5.95
C GLY A 77 -0.89 4.13 6.28
N LEU A 78 -2.14 3.97 5.83
CA LEU A 78 -3.25 4.82 6.25
C LEU A 78 -4.31 3.95 6.94
N GLY A 79 -4.56 4.22 8.22
CA GLY A 79 -5.49 3.42 9.03
C GLY A 79 -5.75 4.05 10.39
N TYR A 80 -6.20 3.23 11.34
CA TYR A 80 -6.54 3.66 12.70
C TYR A 80 -5.54 3.13 13.72
N ALA A 81 -5.35 3.87 14.83
CA ALA A 81 -4.44 3.41 15.88
C ALA A 81 -4.90 2.11 16.56
N ALA A 82 -6.21 1.80 16.51
CA ALA A 82 -6.78 0.55 17.02
C ALA A 82 -6.33 -0.71 16.26
N GLN A 83 -5.66 -0.54 15.11
CA GLN A 83 -5.14 -1.63 14.29
C GLN A 83 -3.71 -2.03 14.68
N ASP A 84 -3.14 -1.44 15.74
CA ASP A 84 -1.84 -1.81 16.29
C ASP A 84 -1.93 -3.18 16.96
N MET A 85 -1.11 -4.12 16.49
CA MET A 85 -1.04 -5.49 16.97
C MET A 85 0.41 -5.87 17.24
N ALA A 86 0.71 -6.21 18.49
CA ALA A 86 2.06 -6.56 18.92
C ALA A 86 2.65 -7.77 18.18
N ALA A 87 1.80 -8.75 17.83
CA ALA A 87 2.21 -9.94 17.10
C ALA A 87 1.42 -10.03 15.79
N LEU A 88 2.14 -9.94 14.68
CA LEU A 88 1.63 -10.23 13.34
C LEU A 88 2.52 -11.27 12.68
N PRO A 89 1.95 -12.29 12.01
CA PRO A 89 2.74 -13.12 11.12
C PRO A 89 3.19 -12.26 9.93
N TYR A 90 4.48 -12.30 9.64
CA TYR A 90 5.06 -11.76 8.41
C TYR A 90 6.18 -12.69 7.94
N ASP A 91 6.50 -12.62 6.65
CA ASP A 91 7.52 -13.42 5.98
C ASP A 91 8.55 -12.51 5.27
N ASP A 92 9.64 -13.08 4.77
CA ASP A 92 10.70 -12.37 4.03
C ASP A 92 10.19 -11.71 2.74
N HIS A 93 8.99 -12.11 2.31
CA HIS A 93 8.32 -11.55 1.16
C HIS A 93 7.42 -10.36 1.47
N ASP A 94 7.24 -9.99 2.73
CA ASP A 94 6.42 -8.84 3.12
C ASP A 94 7.22 -7.55 3.09
N GLU A 95 6.63 -6.51 2.50
CA GLU A 95 7.29 -5.21 2.38
C GLU A 95 6.84 -4.32 3.55
N ALA A 96 7.76 -3.93 4.44
CA ALA A 96 7.44 -3.04 5.56
C ALA A 96 7.03 -1.62 5.09
N LEU A 97 6.21 -0.94 5.88
CA LEU A 97 5.87 0.48 5.69
C LEU A 97 7.03 1.39 6.10
N ASP A 98 7.16 2.54 5.44
CA ASP A 98 8.08 3.62 5.85
C ASP A 98 7.44 4.54 6.89
N TRP A 99 6.12 4.77 6.76
CA TRP A 99 5.33 5.61 7.64
C TRP A 99 3.96 5.00 7.94
N LEU A 100 3.36 5.43 9.04
CA LEU A 100 1.96 5.24 9.37
C LEU A 100 1.32 6.60 9.63
N VAL A 101 0.14 6.82 9.08
CA VAL A 101 -0.73 7.96 9.41
C VAL A 101 -2.04 7.41 9.96
N ASN A 102 -2.41 7.89 11.14
CA ASN A 102 -3.69 7.58 11.78
C ASN A 102 -4.22 8.81 12.54
N GLU A 103 -5.31 8.65 13.29
CA GLU A 103 -5.96 9.74 14.01
C GLU A 103 -5.11 10.34 15.16
N ARG A 104 -3.99 9.71 15.52
CA ARG A 104 -3.04 10.22 16.54
C ARG A 104 -1.88 11.00 15.92
N GLY A 105 -1.70 10.92 14.60
CA GLY A 105 -0.64 11.62 13.87
C GLY A 105 0.14 10.70 12.92
N ALA A 106 1.36 11.12 12.62
CA ALA A 106 2.27 10.42 11.73
C ALA A 106 3.44 9.79 12.53
N GLN A 107 3.72 8.52 12.26
CA GLN A 107 4.82 7.76 12.84
C GLN A 107 5.73 7.25 11.71
N GLN A 108 7.04 7.43 11.87
CA GLN A 108 8.04 6.85 10.98
C GLN A 108 8.52 5.51 11.53
N PHE A 109 8.70 4.52 10.65
CA PHE A 109 9.34 3.26 11.00
C PHE A 109 10.85 3.30 10.68
N PRO A 110 11.69 2.54 11.40
CA PRO A 110 13.09 2.39 11.05
C PRO A 110 13.19 1.80 9.64
N ARG A 111 13.88 2.48 8.71
CA ARG A 111 14.17 1.91 7.40
C ARG A 111 15.05 0.67 7.57
N GLN A 112 14.51 -0.49 7.24
CA GLN A 112 15.31 -1.69 7.03
C GLN A 112 16.07 -1.47 5.71
N ARG A 113 17.39 -1.25 5.81
CA ARG A 113 18.29 -1.18 4.65
C ARG A 113 18.65 -2.56 4.17
#